data_AF-A0A1G6HQP8-F1
#
_entry.id   AF-A0A1G6HQP8-F1
#
_cell.length_a   1.000
_cell.length_b   1.000
_cell.length_c   1.000
_cell.angle_alpha   90.00
_cell.angle_beta   90.00
_cell.angle_gamma   90.00
#
_symmetry.space_group_name_H-M   'P 1'
#
loop_
_entity.id
_entity.type
_entity.pdbx_description
1 polymer ?
#
loop_
_entity_poly.entity_id
_entity_poly.type
_entity_poly.pdbx_seq_one_letter_code
_entity_poly.pdbx_strand_id
1 'polypeptide(L)'
;MEQLLINLGSLEVAKMYLFGNVKFLDLLLVVMALDIITGVVKAIKAGNLWSRKSLIGYANKMLVLVVVVLANVVDTILDMNGAITYATVIFYIVSEGLSILENLAQMNVVVPKKLADKLKVMKDEGGND
;
A
#
# COMPACT_ATOMS: atom_id res chain seq x y z
N MET A 1 15.30 -25.41 7.36
CA MET A 1 15.10 -25.34 5.90
C MET A 1 13.69 -25.81 5.52
N GLU A 2 13.28 -27.03 5.85
CA GLU A 2 11.93 -27.54 5.52
C GLU A 2 10.78 -26.71 6.11
N GLN A 3 10.85 -26.30 7.37
CA GLN A 3 9.85 -25.38 7.95
C GLN A 3 9.77 -24.02 7.24
N LEU A 4 10.90 -23.50 6.75
CA LEU A 4 10.94 -22.24 6.02
C LEU A 4 10.26 -22.38 4.64
N LEU A 5 10.47 -23.52 3.98
CA LEU A 5 9.84 -23.86 2.70
C LEU A 5 8.33 -24.09 2.84
N ILE A 6 7.89 -24.76 3.90
CA ILE A 6 6.45 -24.94 4.20
C ILE A 6 5.77 -23.59 4.43
N ASN A 7 6.44 -22.66 5.11
CA ASN A 7 5.91 -21.33 5.41
C ASN A 7 5.78 -20.47 4.14
N LEU A 8 6.78 -20.52 3.26
CA LEU A 8 6.74 -19.84 1.95
C LEU A 8 5.64 -20.42 1.05
N GLY A 9 5.51 -21.75 0.97
CA GLY A 9 4.43 -22.39 0.20
C GLY A 9 3.03 -22.05 0.73
N SER A 10 2.86 -21.96 2.05
CA SER A 10 1.59 -21.53 2.66
C SER A 10 1.23 -20.09 2.30
N LEU A 11 2.25 -19.21 2.19
CA LEU A 11 2.11 -17.81 1.80
C LEU A 11 1.73 -17.66 0.32
N GLU A 12 2.30 -18.49 -0.56
CA GLU A 12 1.93 -18.53 -1.98
C GLU A 12 0.48 -19.01 -2.17
N VAL A 13 0.07 -20.03 -1.44
CA VAL A 13 -1.32 -20.52 -1.46
C VAL A 13 -2.27 -19.42 -0.98
N ALA A 14 -1.98 -18.76 0.13
CA ALA A 14 -2.79 -17.64 0.62
C ALA A 14 -2.87 -16.49 -0.39
N LYS A 15 -1.75 -16.15 -1.03
CA LYS A 15 -1.69 -15.14 -2.10
C LYS A 15 -2.59 -15.53 -3.28
N MET A 16 -2.51 -16.76 -3.73
CA MET A 16 -3.33 -17.27 -4.83
C MET A 16 -4.82 -17.25 -4.49
N TYR A 17 -5.22 -17.65 -3.28
CA TYR A 17 -6.61 -17.67 -2.87
C TYR A 17 -7.22 -16.29 -2.66
N LEU A 18 -6.46 -15.36 -2.07
CA LEU A 18 -6.97 -14.03 -1.73
C LEU A 18 -6.87 -13.05 -2.91
N PHE A 19 -5.80 -13.14 -3.69
CA PHE A 19 -5.46 -12.15 -4.71
C PHE A 19 -5.36 -12.75 -6.12
N GLY A 20 -5.22 -14.07 -6.29
CA GLY A 20 -5.03 -14.66 -7.61
C GLY A 20 -3.80 -14.09 -8.34
N ASN A 21 -3.94 -13.78 -9.63
CA ASN A 21 -2.87 -13.26 -10.49
C ASN A 21 -2.86 -11.71 -10.57
N VAL A 22 -3.12 -11.02 -9.46
CA VAL A 22 -3.02 -9.54 -9.40
C VAL A 22 -1.61 -9.08 -9.78
N LYS A 23 -1.52 -8.22 -10.80
CA LYS A 23 -0.27 -7.58 -11.23
C LYS A 23 0.21 -6.54 -10.21
N PHE A 24 1.51 -6.48 -9.97
CA PHE A 24 2.19 -5.49 -9.09
C PHE A 24 1.79 -5.53 -7.61
N LEU A 25 1.12 -6.60 -7.15
CA LEU A 25 0.79 -6.78 -5.74
C LEU A 25 2.05 -6.81 -4.85
N ASP A 26 3.10 -7.48 -5.33
CA ASP A 26 4.41 -7.51 -4.68
C ASP A 26 5.01 -6.11 -4.53
N LEU A 27 4.94 -5.28 -5.57
CA LEU A 27 5.39 -3.89 -5.53
C LEU A 27 4.56 -3.08 -4.52
N LEU A 28 3.23 -3.24 -4.51
CA LEU A 28 2.37 -2.61 -3.51
C LEU A 28 2.78 -2.99 -2.08
N LEU A 29 3.02 -4.28 -1.81
CA LEU A 29 3.46 -4.75 -0.49
C LEU A 29 4.80 -4.13 -0.07
N VAL A 30 5.76 -4.00 -1.00
CA VAL A 30 7.04 -3.34 -0.74
C VAL A 30 6.84 -1.86 -0.39
N VAL A 31 6.04 -1.12 -1.17
CA VAL A 31 5.80 0.31 -0.92
C VAL A 31 5.05 0.50 0.41
N MET A 32 4.05 -0.33 0.71
CA MET A 32 3.36 -0.33 2.00
C MET A 32 4.31 -0.57 3.17
N ALA A 33 5.21 -1.55 3.05
CA ALA A 33 6.21 -1.85 4.08
C ALA A 33 7.16 -0.67 4.31
N LEU A 34 7.64 -0.04 3.24
CA LEU A 34 8.47 1.18 3.32
C LEU A 34 7.72 2.33 3.98
N ASP A 35 6.43 2.50 3.69
CA ASP A 35 5.65 3.56 4.31
C ASP A 35 5.38 3.31 5.80
N ILE A 36 5.17 2.06 6.21
CA ILE A 36 5.12 1.70 7.63
C ILE A 36 6.45 2.02 8.30
N ILE A 37 7.58 1.62 7.72
CA ILE A 37 8.92 1.87 8.27
C ILE A 37 9.15 3.38 8.42
N THR A 38 8.91 4.17 7.36
CA THR A 38 9.13 5.63 7.42
C THR A 38 8.17 6.32 8.40
N GLY A 39 6.92 5.86 8.49
CA GLY A 39 5.94 6.32 9.47
C GLY A 39 6.36 6.03 10.91
N VAL A 40 6.89 4.85 11.19
CA VAL A 40 7.42 4.45 12.51
C VAL A 40 8.63 5.31 12.88
N VAL A 41 9.61 5.47 11.99
CA VAL A 41 10.80 6.30 12.24
C VAL A 41 10.39 7.75 12.55
N LYS A 42 9.45 8.30 11.77
CA LYS A 42 8.88 9.63 12.00
C LYS A 42 8.23 9.74 13.38
N ALA A 43 7.40 8.77 13.75
CA ALA A 43 6.67 8.80 15.02
C ALA A 43 7.60 8.63 16.24
N ILE A 44 8.68 7.87 16.09
CA ILE A 44 9.75 7.77 17.11
C ILE A 44 10.42 9.14 17.29
N LYS A 45 10.84 9.79 16.19
CA LYS A 45 11.45 11.14 16.25
C LYS A 45 10.52 12.18 16.86
N ALA A 46 9.21 12.06 16.63
CA ALA A 46 8.20 12.95 17.18
C ALA A 46 7.72 12.57 18.60
N GLY A 47 8.20 11.45 19.17
CA GLY A 47 7.80 10.97 20.50
C GLY A 47 6.34 10.54 20.63
N ASN A 48 5.66 10.20 19.52
CA ASN A 48 4.20 10.00 19.47
C ASN A 48 3.76 8.66 18.84
N LEU A 49 4.62 7.64 18.89
CA LEU A 49 4.38 6.31 18.31
C LEU A 49 3.02 5.70 18.69
N TRP A 50 2.61 5.88 19.96
CA TRP A 50 1.39 5.31 20.54
C TRP A 50 0.18 6.24 20.50
N SER A 51 0.23 7.32 19.71
CA SER A 51 -0.94 8.18 19.56
C SER A 51 -2.09 7.42 18.89
N ARG A 52 -3.34 7.74 19.26
CA ARG A 52 -4.52 7.20 18.56
C ARG A 52 -4.44 7.42 17.05
N LYS A 53 -3.88 8.58 16.64
CA LYS A 53 -3.72 8.96 15.23
C LYS A 53 -2.77 8.01 14.48
N SER A 54 -1.63 7.66 15.05
CA SER A 54 -0.67 6.74 14.42
C SER A 54 -1.24 5.32 14.33
N LEU A 55 -1.88 4.83 15.40
CA LEU A 55 -2.51 3.51 15.41
C LEU A 55 -3.61 3.38 14.35
N ILE A 56 -4.48 4.38 14.21
CA ILE A 56 -5.50 4.42 13.16
C ILE A 56 -4.85 4.44 11.77
N GLY A 57 -3.77 5.21 11.59
CA GLY A 57 -3.02 5.24 10.34
C GLY A 57 -2.50 3.86 9.92
N TYR A 58 -1.92 3.10 10.86
CA TYR A 58 -1.45 1.74 10.60
C TYR A 58 -2.60 0.76 10.34
N ALA A 59 -3.71 0.87 11.06
CA ALA A 59 -4.89 0.05 10.83
C ALA A 59 -5.47 0.27 9.43
N ASN A 60 -5.54 1.53 8.97
CA ASN A 60 -6.05 1.87 7.64
C ASN A 60 -5.20 1.28 6.50
N LYS A 61 -3.90 1.11 6.70
CA LYS A 61 -3.03 0.45 5.71
C LYS A 61 -3.40 -1.01 5.51
N MET A 62 -3.82 -1.71 6.56
CA MET A 62 -4.29 -3.10 6.40
C MET A 62 -5.58 -3.18 5.58
N LEU A 63 -6.42 -2.14 5.62
CA LEU A 63 -7.65 -2.07 4.83
C LEU A 63 -7.37 -1.91 3.32
N VAL A 64 -6.20 -1.43 2.92
CA VAL A 64 -5.80 -1.38 1.50
C VAL A 64 -5.87 -2.75 0.86
N LEU A 65 -5.36 -3.79 1.54
CA LEU A 65 -5.40 -5.16 1.03
C LEU A 65 -6.83 -5.68 0.91
N VAL A 66 -7.73 -5.30 1.82
CA VAL A 66 -9.16 -5.64 1.73
C VAL A 66 -9.78 -5.04 0.47
N VAL A 67 -9.45 -3.79 0.14
CA VAL A 67 -9.94 -3.13 -1.08
C VAL A 67 -9.37 -3.80 -2.34
N VAL A 68 -8.10 -4.22 -2.33
CA VAL A 68 -7.51 -4.95 -3.46
C VAL A 68 -8.19 -6.32 -3.67
N VAL A 69 -8.48 -7.06 -2.59
CA VAL A 69 -9.25 -8.31 -2.69
C VAL A 69 -10.64 -8.05 -3.27
N LEU A 70 -11.34 -7.02 -2.79
CA LEU A 70 -12.65 -6.65 -3.31
C LEU A 70 -12.59 -6.27 -4.80
N ALA A 71 -11.58 -5.49 -5.21
CA ALA A 71 -11.37 -5.12 -6.60
C ALA A 71 -11.09 -6.35 -7.49
N ASN A 72 -10.36 -7.35 -6.99
CA ASN A 72 -10.13 -8.62 -7.69
C ASN A 72 -11.42 -9.43 -7.87
N VAL A 73 -12.28 -9.47 -6.84
CA VAL A 73 -13.59 -10.13 -6.91
C VAL A 73 -14.48 -9.44 -7.94
N VAL A 74 -14.57 -8.10 -7.91
CA VAL A 74 -15.37 -7.33 -8.86
C VAL A 74 -14.87 -7.52 -10.28
N ASP A 75 -13.55 -7.44 -10.50
CA ASP A 75 -12.94 -7.64 -11.81
C ASP A 75 -13.26 -9.02 -12.40
N THR A 76 -13.18 -10.06 -11.56
CA THR A 76 -13.52 -11.44 -11.93
C THR A 76 -15.00 -11.59 -12.29
N ILE A 77 -15.91 -10.98 -11.51
CA ILE A 77 -17.36 -11.04 -11.79
C ILE A 77 -17.71 -10.34 -13.10
N LEU A 78 -17.02 -9.23 -13.41
CA LEU A 78 -17.25 -8.42 -14.59
C LEU A 78 -16.43 -8.86 -15.82
N ASP A 79 -15.61 -9.90 -15.69
CA ASP A 79 -14.71 -10.41 -16.73
C ASP A 79 -13.81 -9.31 -17.34
N MET A 80 -13.26 -8.44 -16.49
CA MET A 80 -12.48 -7.26 -16.92
C MET A 80 -10.98 -7.54 -17.10
N ASN A 81 -10.58 -8.82 -17.07
CA ASN A 81 -9.21 -9.27 -17.32
C ASN A 81 -8.13 -8.55 -16.48
N GLY A 82 -8.45 -8.25 -15.23
CA GLY A 82 -7.61 -7.59 -14.24
C GLY A 82 -7.54 -6.07 -14.35
N ALA A 83 -8.31 -5.42 -15.22
CA ALA A 83 -8.26 -3.96 -15.43
C ALA A 83 -8.60 -3.14 -14.17
N ILE A 84 -9.69 -3.48 -13.48
CA ILE A 84 -10.11 -2.82 -12.23
C ILE A 84 -9.05 -3.06 -11.17
N THR A 85 -8.65 -4.31 -10.97
CA THR A 85 -7.70 -4.68 -9.93
C THR A 85 -6.34 -4.02 -10.15
N TYR A 86 -5.88 -3.95 -11.40
CA TYR A 86 -4.67 -3.25 -11.78
C TYR A 86 -4.75 -1.76 -11.45
N ALA A 87 -5.85 -1.09 -11.82
CA ALA A 87 -6.05 0.32 -11.51
C ALA A 87 -6.05 0.56 -9.98
N THR A 88 -6.73 -0.28 -9.21
CA THR A 88 -6.75 -0.22 -7.75
C THR A 88 -5.35 -0.38 -7.15
N VAL A 89 -4.55 -1.34 -7.62
CA VAL A 89 -3.18 -1.54 -7.13
C VAL A 89 -2.29 -0.33 -7.44
N ILE A 90 -2.36 0.20 -8.65
CA ILE A 90 -1.58 1.40 -9.03
C ILE A 90 -1.99 2.61 -8.19
N PHE A 91 -3.29 2.81 -7.98
CA PHE A 91 -3.80 3.89 -7.11
C PHE A 91 -3.20 3.80 -5.69
N TYR A 92 -3.18 2.61 -5.10
CA TYR A 92 -2.62 2.44 -3.77
C TYR A 92 -1.09 2.56 -3.73
N ILE A 93 -0.36 2.12 -4.76
CA ILE A 93 1.08 2.37 -4.88
C ILE A 93 1.37 3.87 -4.85
N VAL A 94 0.60 4.65 -5.60
CA VAL A 94 0.72 6.12 -5.63
C VAL A 94 0.38 6.72 -4.26
N SER A 95 -0.69 6.25 -3.62
CA SER A 95 -1.13 6.73 -2.30
C SER A 95 -0.09 6.48 -1.21
N GLU A 96 0.48 5.27 -1.16
CA GLU A 96 1.55 4.91 -0.22
C GLU A 96 2.84 5.67 -0.55
N GLY A 97 3.16 5.84 -1.83
CA GLY A 97 4.28 6.66 -2.29
C GLY A 97 4.19 8.11 -1.79
N LEU A 98 3.01 8.74 -1.89
CA LEU A 98 2.78 10.09 -1.36
C LEU A 98 2.97 10.14 0.16
N SER A 99 2.45 9.15 0.89
CA SER A 99 2.62 9.05 2.35
C SER A 99 4.09 8.93 2.77
N ILE A 100 4.90 8.17 2.02
CA ILE A 100 6.36 8.09 2.24
C ILE A 100 6.99 9.47 2.10
N LEU A 101 6.66 10.19 1.02
CA LEU A 101 7.21 11.52 0.77
C LEU A 101 6.82 12.52 1.87
N GLU A 102 5.58 12.45 2.37
CA GLU A 102 5.13 13.26 3.51
C GLU A 102 5.89 12.91 4.80
N ASN A 103 6.14 11.61 5.05
CA ASN A 103 6.91 11.16 6.21
C ASN A 103 8.36 11.65 6.14
N LEU A 104 8.99 11.56 4.97
CA LEU A 104 10.35 12.04 4.72
C LEU A 104 10.46 13.56 4.87
N ALA A 105 9.51 14.33 4.32
CA ALA A 105 9.48 15.78 4.44
C ALA A 105 9.37 16.23 5.91
N GLN A 106 8.55 15.57 6.71
CA GLN A 106 8.43 15.85 8.16
C GLN A 106 9.70 15.51 8.95
N MET A 107 10.60 14.70 8.39
CA MET A 107 11.90 14.36 8.97
C MET A 107 13.06 15.21 8.43
N ASN A 108 12.77 16.29 7.69
CA ASN A 108 13.75 17.16 7.03
C ASN A 108 14.62 16.45 5.97
N VAL A 109 14.12 15.37 5.37
CA VAL A 109 14.76 14.74 4.21
C VAL A 109 14.34 15.50 2.95
N VAL A 110 15.31 15.84 2.09
CA VAL A 110 15.04 16.55 0.84
C VAL A 110 14.26 15.63 -0.10
N VAL A 111 13.01 16.01 -0.39
CA VAL A 111 12.12 15.30 -1.31
C VAL A 111 12.02 16.06 -2.63
N PRO A 112 12.12 15.39 -3.79
CA PRO A 112 11.86 16.02 -5.09
C PRO A 112 10.41 16.53 -5.19
N LYS A 113 10.22 17.85 -5.15
CA LYS A 113 8.88 18.48 -5.20
C LYS A 113 8.05 18.01 -6.40
N LYS A 114 8.66 17.97 -7.58
CA LYS A 114 8.01 17.49 -8.82
C LYS A 114 7.43 16.08 -8.71
N LEU A 115 8.04 15.21 -7.90
CA LEU A 115 7.54 13.85 -7.68
C LEU A 115 6.33 13.88 -6.75
N ALA A 116 6.42 14.58 -5.62
CA ALA A 116 5.31 14.73 -4.67
C ALA A 116 4.08 15.36 -5.33
N ASP A 117 4.27 16.42 -6.11
CA ASP A 117 3.18 17.13 -6.80
C ASP A 117 2.46 16.21 -7.80
N LYS A 118 3.21 15.42 -8.57
CA LYS A 118 2.62 14.46 -9.54
C LYS A 118 1.82 13.36 -8.83
N LEU A 119 2.36 12.78 -7.77
CA LEU A 119 1.66 11.72 -7.02
C LEU A 119 0.40 12.26 -6.35
N LYS A 120 0.42 13.52 -5.90
CA LYS A 120 -0.74 14.18 -5.32
C LYS A 120 -1.87 14.34 -6.33
N VAL A 121 -1.58 14.84 -7.54
CA VAL A 121 -2.58 14.97 -8.61
C VAL A 121 -3.25 13.63 -8.93
N MET A 122 -2.45 12.56 -9.07
CA MET A 122 -2.96 11.21 -9.35
C MET A 122 -3.87 10.66 -8.24
N LYS A 123 -3.66 11.07 -6.98
CA LYS A 123 -4.49 10.67 -5.84
C LYS A 123 -5.81 11.45 -5.81
N ASP A 124 -5.75 12.75 -6.06
CA ASP A 124 -6.92 13.64 -6.01
C ASP A 124 -7.93 13.32 -7.13
N GLU A 125 -7.46 12.84 -8.29
CA GLU A 125 -8.32 12.36 -9.40
C GLU A 125 -9.07 11.05 -9.09
N GLY A 126 -8.66 10.28 -8.08
CA GLY A 126 -9.30 9.02 -7.68
C GLY A 126 -10.22 9.11 -6.46
N GLY A 127 -10.38 10.30 -5.86
CA GLY A 127 -11.10 10.51 -4.60
C GLY A 127 -12.18 11.61 -4.62
N ASN A 128 -12.43 12.23 -5.77
CA ASN A 128 -13.49 13.21 -5.97
C ASN A 128 -14.56 12.64 -6.92
N ASP A 129 -15.52 11.92 -6.33
CA ASP A 129 -16.92 11.89 -6.72
C ASP A 129 -17.76 11.90 -5.43
#